data_AF-A0A3M8DW14-F1
#
_entry.id   AF-A0A3M8DW14-F1
#
_cell.length_a   1.000
_cell.length_b   1.000
_cell.length_c   1.000
_cell.angle_alpha   90.00
_cell.angle_beta   90.00
_cell.angle_gamma   90.00
#
_symmetry.space_group_name_H-M   'P 1'
#
loop_
_entity.id
_entity.type
_entity.pdbx_description
1 polymer ?
#
loop_
_entity_poly.entity_id
_entity_poly.type
_entity_poly.pdbx_seq_one_letter_code
_entity_poly.pdbx_strand_id
1 'polypeptide(L)'
;MNRSDSRQYGIRFETLGARFISRPPCSEINSLHDYIKNLFQSILNVQQDLFHHNPDDIARSIQIETNGVSSVDFDVTTGDETYRYLYKQGFDATMQYFAWRSGAAY
;
A
#
# COMPACT_ATOMS: atom_id res chain seq x y z
N MET A 1 -19.02 24.37 9.85
CA MET A 1 -18.47 23.00 9.69
C MET A 1 -19.23 22.08 10.62
N ASN A 2 -20.27 21.40 10.12
CA ASN A 2 -21.18 20.60 10.96
C ASN A 2 -20.65 19.16 11.07
N ARG A 3 -20.46 18.66 12.29
CA ARG A 3 -19.81 17.36 12.62
C ARG A 3 -20.70 16.13 12.37
N SER A 4 -21.81 16.27 11.65
CA SER A 4 -22.85 15.25 11.55
C SER A 4 -22.72 14.32 10.33
N ASP A 5 -21.93 14.68 9.31
CA ASP A 5 -21.92 13.94 8.03
C ASP A 5 -20.85 12.83 7.92
N SER A 6 -19.86 12.76 8.83
CA SER A 6 -18.75 11.80 8.73
C SER A 6 -19.07 10.37 9.20
N ARG A 7 -20.33 10.04 9.50
CA ARG A 7 -20.75 8.75 10.08
C ARG A 7 -21.51 7.83 9.12
N GLN A 8 -21.38 8.02 7.82
CA GLN A 8 -21.92 7.03 6.90
C GLN A 8 -20.94 5.83 6.87
N TYR A 9 -21.31 4.74 7.55
CA TYR A 9 -20.69 3.40 7.46
C TYR A 9 -19.35 3.13 8.19
N GLY A 10 -19.10 3.63 9.41
CA GLY A 10 -17.92 3.19 10.20
C GLY A 10 -16.55 3.71 9.72
N ILE A 11 -16.49 4.21 8.48
CA ILE A 11 -15.30 4.80 7.87
C ILE A 11 -14.96 6.14 8.53
N ARG A 12 -13.79 6.21 9.17
CA ARG A 12 -13.25 7.45 9.76
C ARG A 12 -12.45 8.25 8.74
N PHE A 13 -13.16 9.06 7.95
CA PHE A 13 -12.60 9.93 6.91
C PHE A 13 -11.68 11.06 7.40
N GLU A 14 -11.56 11.24 8.72
CA GLU A 14 -10.57 12.15 9.32
C GLU A 14 -9.13 11.62 9.21
N THR A 15 -8.97 10.33 8.91
CA THR A 15 -7.67 9.69 8.73
C THR A 15 -7.48 9.25 7.28
N LEU A 16 -6.29 9.47 6.75
CA LEU A 16 -5.88 9.01 5.42
C LEU A 16 -4.75 7.99 5.58
N GLY A 17 -4.96 6.79 5.05
CA GLY A 17 -3.94 5.75 4.98
C GLY A 17 -3.23 5.71 3.64
N ALA A 18 -2.07 5.07 3.62
CA ALA A 18 -1.41 4.64 2.39
C ALA A 18 -0.97 3.19 2.58
N ARG A 19 -1.12 2.37 1.53
CA ARG A 19 -0.78 0.96 1.54
C ARG A 19 0.01 0.61 0.29
N PHE A 20 1.13 -0.07 0.50
CA PHE A 20 1.92 -0.66 -0.57
C PHE A 20 1.39 -2.06 -0.89
N ILE A 21 1.09 -2.29 -2.16
CA ILE A 21 0.65 -3.57 -2.70
C ILE A 21 1.82 -4.15 -3.49
N SER A 22 2.14 -5.40 -3.19
CA SER A 22 3.09 -6.18 -3.97
C SER A 22 2.67 -7.65 -3.95
N ARG A 23 3.03 -8.39 -4.99
CA ARG A 23 3.02 -9.84 -4.96
C ARG A 23 4.46 -10.29 -4.71
N PRO A 24 4.83 -10.66 -3.48
CA PRO A 24 6.18 -11.10 -3.21
C PRO A 24 6.45 -12.38 -4.02
N PRO A 25 7.59 -12.50 -4.71
CA PRO A 25 7.98 -13.74 -5.36
C PRO A 25 8.25 -14.81 -4.28
N CYS A 26 7.77 -16.04 -4.50
CA CYS A 26 8.17 -17.17 -3.66
C CYS A 26 9.65 -17.47 -3.88
N SER A 27 10.49 -17.16 -2.89
CA SER A 27 11.90 -17.56 -2.90
C SER A 27 12.12 -18.91 -2.21
N GLU A 28 12.96 -19.76 -2.81
CA GLU A 28 13.44 -20.98 -2.17
C GLU A 28 14.35 -20.65 -0.97
N ILE A 29 14.30 -21.48 0.08
CA ILE A 29 15.13 -21.30 1.28
C ILE A 29 16.39 -22.14 1.13
N ASN A 30 17.47 -21.50 0.68
CA ASN A 30 18.75 -22.16 0.43
C ASN A 30 19.81 -21.86 1.51
N SER A 31 19.53 -20.92 2.42
CA SER A 31 20.43 -20.52 3.50
C SER A 31 19.68 -20.03 4.75
N LEU A 32 20.40 -19.92 5.87
CA LEU A 32 19.87 -19.31 7.11
C LEU A 32 19.46 -17.84 6.91
N HIS A 33 20.21 -17.10 6.08
CA HIS A 33 19.86 -15.73 5.73
C HIS A 33 18.52 -15.68 4.97
N ASP A 34 18.31 -16.59 4.00
CA ASP A 34 17.05 -16.69 3.27
C ASP A 34 15.89 -17.06 4.19
N TYR A 35 16.12 -17.96 5.15
CA TYR A 35 15.13 -18.33 6.15
C TYR A 35 14.68 -17.13 6.98
N ILE A 36 15.63 -16.35 7.51
CA ILE A 36 15.33 -15.14 8.30
C ILE A 36 14.56 -14.13 7.44
N LYS A 37 15.01 -13.88 6.20
CA LYS A 37 14.33 -12.98 5.27
C LYS A 37 12.89 -13.40 4.98
N ASN A 38 12.66 -14.69 4.69
CA ASN A 38 11.33 -15.24 4.42
C ASN A 38 10.43 -15.21 5.66
N LEU A 39 10.99 -15.39 6.87
CA LEU A 39 10.24 -15.27 8.12
C LEU A 39 9.72 -13.83 8.33
N PHE A 40 10.59 -12.84 8.15
CA PHE A 40 10.18 -11.43 8.24
C PHE A 40 9.13 -11.07 7.19
N GLN A 41 9.29 -11.54 5.95
CA GLN A 41 8.29 -11.35 4.90
C GLN A 41 6.94 -11.98 5.26
N SER A 42 6.95 -13.17 5.86
CA SER A 42 5.72 -13.85 6.29
C SER A 42 4.96 -13.05 7.36
N ILE A 43 5.68 -12.45 8.32
CA ILE A 43 5.07 -11.59 9.35
C ILE A 43 4.43 -10.34 8.71
N LEU A 44 5.11 -9.72 7.75
CA LEU A 44 4.57 -8.57 7.02
C LEU A 44 3.32 -8.94 6.22
N ASN A 45 3.28 -10.14 5.62
CA ASN A 45 2.11 -10.63 4.89
C ASN A 45 0.88 -10.80 5.81
N VAL A 46 1.05 -11.31 7.03
CA VAL A 46 -0.06 -11.42 8.00
C VAL A 46 -0.67 -10.05 8.33
N GLN A 47 0.15 -9.00 8.42
CA GLN A 47 -0.36 -7.64 8.64
C GLN A 47 -1.19 -7.15 7.43
N GLN A 48 -0.80 -7.54 6.22
CA GLN A 48 -1.56 -7.23 5.02
C GLN A 48 -2.92 -7.96 5.00
N ASP A 49 -2.95 -9.24 5.39
CA ASP A 49 -4.19 -10.01 5.48
C ASP A 49 -5.16 -9.42 6.50
N LEU A 50 -4.69 -8.98 7.67
CA LEU A 50 -5.53 -8.32 8.66
C LEU A 50 -6.16 -7.02 8.13
N PHE A 51 -5.39 -6.24 7.35
CA PHE A 51 -5.92 -5.03 6.69
C PHE A 51 -7.00 -5.37 5.66
N HIS A 52 -6.83 -6.46 4.90
CA HIS A 52 -7.82 -6.88 3.89
C HIS A 52 -9.17 -7.28 4.48
N HIS A 53 -9.20 -7.70 5.74
CA HIS A 53 -10.44 -8.03 6.44
C HIS A 53 -11.20 -6.79 6.97
N ASN A 54 -10.66 -5.58 6.83
CA ASN A 54 -11.32 -4.34 7.23
C ASN A 54 -11.64 -3.43 6.03
N PRO A 55 -12.89 -3.47 5.50
CA PRO A 55 -13.28 -2.68 4.33
C PRO A 55 -13.18 -1.16 4.58
N ASP A 56 -13.34 -0.72 5.83
CA ASP A 56 -13.26 0.70 6.18
C ASP A 56 -11.83 1.21 6.10
N ASP A 57 -10.85 0.35 6.44
CA ASP A 57 -9.43 0.66 6.30
C ASP A 57 -8.99 0.70 4.84
N ILE A 58 -9.57 -0.17 4.01
CA ILE A 58 -9.37 -0.14 2.54
C ILE A 58 -9.90 1.17 1.97
N ALA A 59 -11.14 1.55 2.31
CA ALA A 59 -11.80 2.74 1.75
C ALA A 59 -11.11 4.07 2.11
N ARG A 60 -10.40 4.12 3.24
CA ARG A 60 -9.64 5.31 3.68
C ARG A 60 -8.16 5.30 3.27
N SER A 61 -7.71 4.32 2.49
CA SER A 61 -6.29 4.15 2.15
C SER A 61 -6.02 4.26 0.66
N ILE A 62 -4.99 5.02 0.30
CA ILE A 62 -4.44 5.06 -1.05
C ILE A 62 -3.67 3.75 -1.29
N GLN A 63 -4.03 3.04 -2.36
CA GLN A 63 -3.41 1.76 -2.72
C GLN A 63 -2.33 1.99 -3.77
N ILE A 64 -1.07 1.71 -3.42
CA ILE A 64 0.12 2.00 -4.25
C ILE A 64 0.76 0.67 -4.65
N GLU A 65 0.77 0.36 -5.94
CA GLU A 65 1.43 -0.84 -6.47
C GLU A 65 2.95 -0.64 -6.54
N THR A 66 3.71 -1.56 -5.94
CA THR A 66 5.18 -1.53 -5.95
C THR A 66 5.80 -2.47 -6.97
N ASN A 67 5.00 -3.24 -7.72
CA ASN A 67 5.46 -4.22 -8.70
C ASN A 67 6.53 -5.19 -8.19
N GLY A 68 6.41 -5.61 -6.92
CA GLY A 68 7.35 -6.56 -6.32
C GLY A 68 8.65 -5.93 -5.79
N VAL A 69 8.83 -4.60 -5.89
CA VAL A 69 9.93 -3.91 -5.21
C VAL A 69 9.78 -4.13 -3.70
N SER A 70 10.86 -4.61 -3.09
CA SER A 70 10.85 -5.00 -1.68
C SER A 70 10.82 -3.77 -0.79
N SER A 71 10.07 -3.84 0.33
CA SER A 71 10.07 -2.80 1.36
C SER A 71 11.41 -2.66 2.10
N VAL A 72 12.32 -3.62 1.91
CA VAL A 72 13.68 -3.63 2.45
C VAL A 72 14.73 -3.49 1.35
N ASP A 73 14.32 -3.15 0.13
CA ASP A 73 15.25 -2.78 -0.93
C ASP A 73 15.67 -1.33 -0.72
N PHE A 74 16.93 -1.16 -0.30
CA PHE A 74 17.52 0.16 -0.09
C PHE A 74 18.37 0.61 -1.29
N ASP A 75 18.45 -0.18 -2.35
CA ASP A 75 19.20 0.13 -3.58
C ASP A 75 18.33 0.89 -4.59
N VAL A 76 17.60 1.90 -4.10
CA VAL A 76 16.77 2.79 -4.91
C VAL A 76 17.41 4.17 -4.93
N THR A 77 17.81 4.62 -6.11
CA THR A 77 18.47 5.90 -6.35
C THR A 77 17.54 6.87 -7.06
N THR A 78 17.63 8.15 -6.69
CA THR A 78 16.83 9.19 -7.35
C THR A 78 17.13 9.23 -8.85
N GLY A 79 16.08 9.08 -9.67
CA GLY A 79 16.16 9.15 -11.13
C GLY A 79 16.30 7.81 -11.85
N ASP A 80 16.54 6.71 -11.14
CA ASP A 80 16.53 5.37 -11.75
C ASP A 80 15.12 4.90 -12.13
N GLU A 81 15.03 3.78 -12.85
CA GLU A 81 13.76 3.23 -13.33
C GLU A 81 12.81 2.86 -12.19
N THR A 82 13.33 2.25 -11.13
CA THR A 82 12.57 1.83 -9.94
C THR A 82 11.98 3.04 -9.23
N TYR A 83 12.78 4.06 -8.98
CA TYR A 83 12.36 5.33 -8.41
C TYR A 83 11.29 6.00 -9.26
N ARG A 84 11.51 6.11 -10.58
CA ARG A 84 10.54 6.74 -11.50
C ARG A 84 9.21 5.99 -11.52
N TYR A 85 9.27 4.65 -11.49
CA TYR A 85 8.08 3.82 -11.41
C TYR A 85 7.31 4.08 -10.10
N LEU A 86 7.96 3.93 -8.95
CA LEU A 86 7.33 4.10 -7.64
C LEU A 86 6.76 5.51 -7.45
N TYR A 87 7.50 6.54 -7.91
CA TYR A 87 7.04 7.92 -7.88
C TYR A 87 5.77 8.10 -8.71
N LYS A 88 5.76 7.59 -9.95
CA LYS A 88 4.59 7.66 -10.83
C LYS A 88 3.40 6.91 -10.25
N GLN A 89 3.60 5.72 -9.70
CA GLN A 89 2.53 4.93 -9.06
C GLN A 89 1.93 5.66 -7.86
N GLY A 90 2.75 6.23 -6.99
CA GLY A 90 2.27 7.02 -5.85
C GLY A 90 1.44 8.23 -6.29
N PHE A 91 1.89 8.94 -7.33
CA PHE A 91 1.17 10.07 -7.90
C PHE A 91 -0.17 9.64 -8.50
N ASP A 92 -0.17 8.65 -9.39
CA ASP A 92 -1.36 8.19 -10.10
C ASP A 92 -2.41 7.63 -9.11
N ALA A 93 -1.99 6.82 -8.15
CA ALA A 93 -2.87 6.25 -7.13
C ALA A 93 -3.51 7.33 -6.24
N THR A 94 -2.74 8.35 -5.88
CA THR A 94 -3.24 9.47 -5.07
C THR A 94 -4.27 10.29 -5.85
N MET A 95 -3.99 10.58 -7.12
CA MET A 95 -4.93 11.28 -7.99
C MET A 95 -6.24 10.49 -8.13
N GLN A 96 -6.15 9.18 -8.36
CA GLN A 96 -7.29 8.25 -8.41
C GLN A 96 -8.14 8.27 -7.16
N TYR A 97 -7.48 8.20 -6.00
CA TYR A 97 -8.17 8.24 -4.72
C TYR A 97 -8.97 9.53 -4.52
N PHE A 98 -8.38 10.69 -4.80
CA PHE A 98 -9.06 11.97 -4.59
C PHE A 98 -10.12 12.29 -5.66
N ALA A 99 -9.93 11.85 -6.91
CA ALA A 99 -10.98 11.94 -7.93
C ALA A 99 -12.21 11.11 -7.54
N TRP A 100 -12.00 9.85 -7.15
CA TRP A 100 -13.07 8.99 -6.63
C TRP A 100 -13.78 9.63 -5.42
N ARG A 101 -13.02 10.14 -4.44
CA ARG A 101 -13.58 10.75 -3.22
C ARG A 101 -14.37 12.03 -3.48
N SER A 102 -14.00 12.80 -4.50
CA SER A 102 -14.70 14.04 -4.87
C SER A 102 -15.90 13.81 -5.79
N GLY A 103 -16.10 12.58 -6.28
CA GLY A 103 -17.11 12.28 -7.29
C GLY A 103 -16.78 12.85 -8.68
N ALA A 104 -15.55 13.31 -8.88
CA ALA A 104 -15.07 13.75 -10.18
C ALA A 104 -14.82 12.51 -11.05
N ALA A 105 -15.62 12.36 -12.11
CA ALA A 105 -15.38 11.35 -13.14
C ALA A 105 -14.11 11.69 -13.92
N TYR A 106 -13.34 10.66 -14.27
CA TYR A 106 -12.20 10.72 -15.18
C TYR A 106 -12.64 10.95 -16.62
#